data_AF-A0A7S1MM19-F1
#
_entry.id   AF-A0A7S1MM19-F1
#
_cell.length_a   1.000
_cell.length_b   1.000
_cell.length_c   1.000
_cell.angle_alpha   90.00
_cell.angle_beta   90.00
_cell.angle_gamma   90.00
#
_symmetry.space_group_name_H-M   'P 1'
#
loop_
_entity.id
_entity.type
_entity.pdbx_description
1 polymer ?
#
loop_
_entity_poly.entity_id
_entity_poly.type
_entity_poly.pdbx_seq_one_letter_code
_entity_poly.pdbx_strand_id
1 'polypeptide(L)'
;DDIYAVWGGYATSPRGIVFRNNVGKNAGVTRGFTYGVCVAVYGAADVTFTGTRCYDPPMNRRCVNGPFCNSCLAYVHDAWFGAVYPDGNRISFVGNQYLNMDGSPIWDRPQVRSDRNSKAHVVTSMENYILP
;
A
#
# COMPACT_ATOMS: atom_id res chain seq x y z
N ASP A 1 7.13 -1.01 -10.82
CA ASP A 1 5.88 -1.69 -10.46
C ASP A 1 5.70 -1.53 -8.96
N ASP A 2 4.86 -2.33 -8.30
CA ASP A 2 4.82 -2.40 -6.84
C ASP A 2 6.11 -3.00 -6.26
N ILE A 3 6.49 -2.60 -5.03
CA ILE A 3 7.67 -3.17 -4.35
C ILE A 3 7.27 -4.47 -3.65
N TYR A 4 6.28 -4.41 -2.76
CA TYR A 4 5.69 -5.57 -2.11
C TYR A 4 4.25 -5.72 -2.59
N ALA A 5 3.89 -6.92 -3.06
CA ALA A 5 2.54 -7.20 -3.51
C ALA A 5 2.04 -8.51 -2.90
N VAL A 6 0.79 -8.49 -2.41
CA VAL A 6 0.02 -9.71 -2.16
C VAL A 6 -1.03 -9.81 -3.24
N TRP A 7 -1.03 -10.93 -3.97
CA TRP A 7 -2.04 -11.21 -4.98
C TRP A 7 -2.75 -12.51 -4.64
N GLY A 8 -4.01 -12.40 -4.22
CA GLY A 8 -4.83 -13.55 -3.87
C GLY A 8 -5.47 -14.24 -5.06
N GLY A 9 -5.43 -13.64 -6.25
CA GLY A 9 -5.73 -14.25 -7.55
C GLY A 9 -6.93 -15.21 -7.58
N TYR A 10 -8.14 -14.68 -7.70
CA TYR A 10 -9.39 -15.46 -7.78
C TYR A 10 -9.67 -16.39 -6.60
N ALA A 11 -8.80 -16.43 -5.58
CA ALA A 11 -8.96 -17.28 -4.41
C ALA A 11 -9.43 -16.48 -3.19
N THR A 12 -10.30 -17.10 -2.39
CA THR A 12 -10.79 -16.57 -1.11
C THR A 12 -9.92 -16.95 0.08
N SER A 13 -8.92 -17.83 -0.12
CA SER A 13 -8.16 -18.49 0.93
C SER A 13 -6.87 -17.81 1.43
N PRO A 14 -6.18 -16.90 0.70
CA PRO A 14 -4.92 -16.31 1.18
C PRO A 14 -5.11 -15.60 2.53
N ARG A 15 -4.46 -16.11 3.58
CA ARG A 15 -4.69 -15.70 4.97
C ARG A 15 -3.41 -15.82 5.80
N GLY A 16 -3.29 -15.00 6.84
CA GLY A 16 -2.19 -15.06 7.79
C GLY A 16 -0.85 -14.61 7.20
N ILE A 17 -0.91 -13.81 6.12
CA ILE A 17 0.29 -13.34 5.43
C ILE A 17 0.82 -12.13 6.19
N VAL A 18 2.08 -12.18 6.62
CA VAL A 18 2.71 -11.10 7.39
C VAL A 18 3.98 -10.62 6.73
N PHE A 19 4.03 -9.33 6.45
CA PHE A 19 5.21 -8.59 6.04
C PHE A 19 5.66 -7.73 7.21
N ARG A 20 6.85 -8.00 7.75
CA ARG A 20 7.37 -7.33 8.95
C ARG A 20 8.73 -6.69 8.69
N ASN A 21 8.90 -5.44 9.14
CA ASN A 21 10.18 -4.71 9.15
C ASN A 21 10.84 -4.55 7.78
N ASN A 22 10.01 -4.33 6.74
CA ASN A 22 10.47 -4.18 5.38
C ASN A 22 10.96 -2.76 5.07
N VAL A 23 11.80 -2.62 4.05
CA VAL A 23 12.24 -1.32 3.52
C VAL A 23 12.03 -1.29 2.02
N GLY A 24 11.08 -0.47 1.57
CA GLY A 24 10.85 -0.19 0.16
C GLY A 24 11.34 1.20 -0.21
N LYS A 25 11.98 1.34 -1.38
CA LYS A 25 12.41 2.64 -1.92
C LYS A 25 12.03 2.75 -3.39
N ASN A 26 11.59 3.94 -3.80
CA ASN A 26 11.45 4.31 -5.21
C ASN A 26 10.46 3.43 -5.99
N ALA A 27 9.25 3.27 -5.43
CA ALA A 27 8.18 2.50 -6.06
C ALA A 27 7.84 3.05 -7.46
N GLY A 28 7.46 2.16 -8.39
CA GLY A 28 7.09 2.57 -9.75
C GLY A 28 8.23 2.97 -10.68
N VAL A 29 9.50 2.94 -10.25
CA VAL A 29 10.65 3.35 -11.10
C VAL A 29 10.72 2.61 -12.43
N THR A 30 10.46 1.30 -12.45
CA THR A 30 10.47 0.49 -13.69
C THR A 30 9.31 0.81 -14.64
N ARG A 31 8.33 1.58 -14.18
CA ARG A 31 7.17 2.05 -14.96
C ARG A 31 7.25 3.56 -15.22
N GLY A 32 8.42 4.18 -15.05
CA GLY A 32 8.57 5.63 -15.20
C GLY A 32 7.69 6.43 -14.23
N PHE A 33 7.42 5.87 -13.05
CA PHE A 33 6.58 6.45 -12.00
C PHE A 33 5.12 6.68 -12.38
N THR A 34 4.62 6.09 -13.47
CA THR A 34 3.20 6.20 -13.86
C THR A 34 2.31 5.20 -13.11
N TYR A 35 2.90 4.18 -12.50
CA TYR A 35 2.23 3.11 -11.76
C TYR A 35 3.19 2.43 -10.78
N GLY A 36 2.65 1.92 -9.68
CA GLY A 36 3.37 1.15 -8.66
C GLY A 36 3.47 1.88 -7.32
N VAL A 37 3.20 1.18 -6.23
CA VAL A 37 3.26 1.67 -4.84
C VAL A 37 4.23 0.83 -4.01
N CYS A 38 4.53 1.28 -2.79
CA CYS A 38 5.42 0.49 -1.93
C CYS A 38 4.77 -0.82 -1.51
N VAL A 39 3.47 -0.79 -1.17
CA VAL A 39 2.71 -2.00 -0.83
C VAL A 39 1.42 -2.05 -1.64
N ALA A 40 1.19 -3.15 -2.35
CA ALA A 40 -0.07 -3.41 -3.02
C ALA A 40 -0.74 -4.69 -2.51
N VAL A 41 -2.07 -4.66 -2.41
CA VAL A 41 -2.87 -5.84 -2.06
C VAL A 41 -3.95 -6.01 -3.11
N TYR A 42 -4.01 -7.20 -3.70
CA TYR A 42 -4.95 -7.60 -4.75
C TYR A 42 -5.74 -8.84 -4.29
N GLY A 43 -6.61 -8.65 -3.30
CA GLY A 43 -7.44 -9.70 -2.72
C GLY A 43 -6.70 -10.56 -1.68
N ALA A 44 -7.31 -10.74 -0.52
CA ALA A 44 -6.91 -11.68 0.52
C ALA A 44 -7.97 -11.75 1.62
N ALA A 45 -7.96 -12.83 2.41
CA ALA A 45 -8.73 -12.93 3.65
C ALA A 45 -8.02 -12.26 4.83
N ASP A 46 -6.70 -12.36 4.95
CA ASP A 46 -5.96 -11.73 6.05
C ASP A 46 -4.51 -11.45 5.67
N VAL A 47 -4.13 -10.19 5.76
CA VAL A 47 -2.78 -9.70 5.46
C VAL A 47 -2.41 -8.63 6.47
N THR A 48 -1.18 -8.67 6.98
CA THR A 48 -0.62 -7.64 7.85
C THR A 48 0.71 -7.14 7.33
N PHE A 49 0.81 -5.82 7.12
CA PHE A 49 2.07 -5.10 6.93
C PHE A 49 2.38 -4.31 8.20
N THR A 50 3.54 -4.56 8.80
CA THR A 50 3.96 -3.88 10.03
C THR A 50 5.44 -3.54 10.06
N GLY A 51 5.79 -2.40 10.68
CA GLY A 51 7.18 -1.92 10.74
C GLY A 51 7.79 -1.58 9.37
N THR A 52 6.98 -1.47 8.32
CA THR A 52 7.45 -1.23 6.96
C THR A 52 7.79 0.25 6.77
N ARG A 53 8.97 0.54 6.24
CA ARG A 53 9.41 1.90 5.88
C ARG A 53 9.43 2.04 4.38
N CYS A 54 8.66 2.98 3.86
CA CYS A 54 8.53 3.25 2.44
C CYS A 54 9.05 4.64 2.12
N TYR A 55 10.10 4.71 1.29
CA TYR A 55 10.70 5.95 0.84
C TYR A 55 10.24 6.25 -0.59
N ASP A 56 9.51 7.34 -0.75
CA ASP A 56 8.93 7.73 -2.02
C ASP A 56 9.62 8.97 -2.59
N PRO A 57 9.90 9.01 -3.90
CA PRO A 57 10.28 10.25 -4.56
C PRO A 57 9.19 11.34 -4.41
N PRO A 58 9.52 12.59 -4.77
CA PRO A 58 8.53 13.65 -4.91
C PRO A 58 7.35 13.21 -5.79
N MET A 59 6.14 13.59 -5.38
CA MET A 59 4.90 13.18 -6.03
C MET A 59 4.94 13.39 -7.54
N ASN A 60 4.78 12.30 -8.30
CA ASN A 60 4.72 12.38 -9.76
C ASN A 60 3.35 12.89 -10.20
N ARG A 61 3.29 14.12 -10.72
CA ARG A 61 2.07 14.73 -11.23
C ARG A 61 1.65 14.25 -12.63
N ARG A 62 2.44 13.39 -13.28
CA ARG A 62 2.13 12.86 -14.63
C ARG A 62 1.10 11.73 -14.63
N CYS A 63 0.34 11.57 -13.55
CA CYS A 63 -0.56 10.45 -13.49
C CYS A 63 -1.85 10.66 -14.30
N VAL A 64 -2.19 9.63 -15.06
CA VAL A 64 -3.40 9.54 -15.90
C VAL A 64 -4.68 9.25 -15.09
N ASN A 65 -4.55 8.61 -13.92
CA ASN A 65 -5.68 8.09 -13.13
C ASN A 65 -5.91 8.82 -11.78
N GLY A 66 -5.55 10.10 -11.72
CA GLY A 66 -5.78 10.97 -10.54
C GLY A 66 -4.50 11.46 -9.85
N PRO A 67 -4.61 12.28 -8.81
CA PRO A 67 -3.49 13.07 -8.28
C PRO A 67 -2.41 12.27 -7.52
N PHE A 68 -2.63 10.99 -7.17
CA PHE A 68 -1.78 10.27 -6.20
C PHE A 68 -1.31 8.87 -6.62
N CYS A 69 -1.23 8.57 -7.91
CA CYS A 69 -1.21 7.19 -8.42
C CYS A 69 -0.15 6.25 -7.85
N ASN A 70 1.07 6.73 -7.65
CA ASN A 70 2.18 6.04 -7.00
C ASN A 70 2.51 6.65 -5.62
N SER A 71 1.76 7.66 -5.22
CA SER A 71 2.02 8.53 -4.09
C SER A 71 1.16 8.17 -2.88
N CYS A 72 1.24 6.90 -2.48
CA CYS A 72 0.79 6.40 -1.20
C CYS A 72 1.71 5.29 -0.69
N LEU A 73 1.69 5.04 0.62
CA LEU A 73 2.39 3.90 1.22
C LEU A 73 1.81 2.58 0.70
N ALA A 74 0.48 2.47 0.73
CA ALA A 74 -0.21 1.27 0.28
C ALA A 74 -1.41 1.55 -0.61
N TYR A 75 -1.67 0.66 -1.56
CA TYR A 75 -2.91 0.61 -2.34
C TYR A 75 -3.53 -0.79 -2.25
N VAL A 76 -4.73 -0.86 -1.69
CA VAL A 76 -5.58 -2.05 -1.67
C VAL A 76 -6.52 -2.01 -2.88
N HIS A 77 -6.19 -2.79 -3.90
CA HIS A 77 -6.93 -2.87 -5.15
C HIS A 77 -8.07 -3.88 -5.06
N ASP A 78 -9.27 -3.49 -5.51
CA ASP A 78 -10.43 -4.35 -5.63
C ASP A 78 -10.97 -4.35 -7.07
N ALA A 79 -11.46 -5.50 -7.53
CA ALA A 79 -11.81 -5.79 -8.92
C ALA A 79 -10.63 -5.76 -9.93
N TRP A 80 -9.39 -5.58 -9.46
CA TRP A 80 -8.18 -5.71 -10.29
C TRP A 80 -7.61 -7.12 -10.21
N PHE A 81 -7.15 -7.66 -11.34
CA PHE A 81 -6.43 -8.94 -11.40
C PHE A 81 -7.13 -10.10 -10.68
N GLY A 82 -8.47 -10.12 -10.67
CA GLY A 82 -9.24 -11.14 -9.95
C GLY A 82 -9.13 -11.06 -8.42
N ALA A 83 -8.88 -9.87 -7.87
CA ALA A 83 -8.87 -9.64 -6.43
C ALA A 83 -10.22 -10.07 -5.81
N VAL A 84 -10.13 -10.88 -4.75
CA VAL A 84 -11.30 -11.32 -3.97
C VAL A 84 -11.05 -11.02 -2.49
N TYR A 85 -11.98 -10.28 -1.89
CA TYR A 85 -12.03 -10.02 -0.45
C TYR A 85 -13.25 -10.74 0.14
N PRO A 86 -13.09 -11.91 0.77
CA PRO A 86 -14.20 -12.63 1.36
C PRO A 86 -14.78 -11.90 2.59
N ASP A 87 -15.99 -12.28 3.00
CA ASP A 87 -16.58 -11.75 4.23
C ASP A 87 -15.69 -12.04 5.45
N GLY A 88 -15.54 -11.03 6.32
CA GLY A 88 -14.63 -11.10 7.47
C GLY A 88 -13.15 -10.94 7.11
N ASN A 89 -12.81 -10.51 5.89
CA ASN A 89 -11.43 -10.20 5.55
C ASN A 89 -10.84 -9.08 6.43
N ARG A 90 -9.52 -9.03 6.51
CA ARG A 90 -8.81 -7.98 7.26
C ARG A 90 -7.46 -7.66 6.64
N ILE A 91 -7.29 -6.44 6.16
CA ILE A 91 -6.02 -5.96 5.59
C ILE A 91 -5.44 -4.90 6.52
N SER A 92 -4.41 -5.27 7.27
CA SER A 92 -3.87 -4.45 8.36
C SER A 92 -2.56 -3.76 7.97
N PHE A 93 -2.48 -2.45 8.22
CA PHE A 93 -1.27 -1.63 8.07
C PHE A 93 -0.97 -0.95 9.41
N VAL A 94 0.00 -1.49 10.17
CA VAL A 94 0.23 -1.11 11.57
C VAL A 94 1.69 -0.74 11.81
N GLY A 95 1.96 0.46 12.32
CA GLY A 95 3.33 0.90 12.62
C GLY A 95 4.23 1.00 11.38
N ASN A 96 3.63 1.36 10.23
CA ASN A 96 4.39 1.61 9.01
C ASN A 96 4.69 3.10 8.86
N GLN A 97 5.74 3.43 8.12
CA GLN A 97 6.22 4.79 7.89
C GLN A 97 6.27 5.10 6.40
N TYR A 98 5.71 6.25 6.02
CA TYR A 98 5.81 6.79 4.66
C TYR A 98 6.65 8.06 4.67
N LEU A 99 7.78 8.00 3.99
CA LEU A 99 8.87 8.95 4.13
C LEU A 99 9.28 9.46 2.74
N ASN A 100 9.72 10.71 2.69
CA ASN A 100 10.46 11.23 1.55
C ASN A 100 11.83 10.53 1.46
N MET A 101 12.51 10.67 0.33
CA MET A 101 13.82 10.05 0.11
C MET A 101 14.91 10.50 1.11
N ASP A 102 14.74 11.67 1.75
CA ASP A 102 15.60 12.18 2.82
C ASP A 102 15.25 11.66 4.22
N GLY A 103 14.19 10.86 4.34
CA GLY A 103 13.71 10.30 5.60
C GLY A 103 12.71 11.17 6.35
N SER A 104 12.38 12.38 5.86
CA SER A 104 11.32 13.20 6.44
C SER A 104 9.94 12.55 6.21
N PRO A 105 8.99 12.62 7.17
CA PRO A 105 7.67 12.03 6.97
C PRO A 105 6.86 12.72 5.87
N ILE A 106 6.05 11.94 5.17
CA ILE A 106 5.10 12.42 4.16
C ILE A 106 3.71 12.59 4.79
N TRP A 107 3.15 13.78 4.70
CA TRP A 107 1.81 14.10 5.23
C TRP A 107 0.85 14.70 4.19
N ASP A 108 1.36 15.09 3.02
CA ASP A 108 0.64 15.83 1.98
C ASP A 108 -0.13 14.93 0.99
N ARG A 109 -0.11 13.61 1.21
CA ARG A 109 -0.73 12.61 0.34
C ARG A 109 -1.23 11.40 1.14
N PRO A 110 -2.21 10.65 0.61
CA PRO A 110 -2.80 9.52 1.31
C PRO A 110 -1.77 8.46 1.67
N GLN A 111 -1.93 7.87 2.85
CA GLN A 111 -1.03 6.82 3.32
C GLN A 111 -1.49 5.45 2.80
N VAL A 112 -2.73 5.10 3.09
CA VAL A 112 -3.38 3.90 2.52
C VAL A 112 -4.53 4.33 1.64
N ARG A 113 -4.61 3.78 0.44
CA ARG A 113 -5.70 3.96 -0.51
C ARG A 113 -6.40 2.65 -0.79
N SER A 114 -7.67 2.73 -1.15
CA SER A 114 -8.43 1.61 -1.69
C SER A 114 -9.31 2.05 -2.85
N ASP A 115 -9.69 1.11 -3.71
CA ASP A 115 -10.63 1.38 -4.79
C ASP A 115 -12.01 1.76 -4.24
N ARG A 116 -12.74 2.58 -4.99
CA ARG A 116 -14.08 3.03 -4.59
C ARG A 116 -15.01 1.82 -4.43
N ASN A 117 -15.75 1.78 -3.33
CA ASN A 117 -16.65 0.66 -2.97
C ASN A 117 -15.92 -0.68 -2.78
N SER A 118 -14.62 -0.66 -2.47
CA SER A 118 -13.86 -1.87 -2.16
C SER A 118 -14.52 -2.68 -1.03
N LYS A 119 -14.54 -4.01 -1.20
CA LYS A 119 -14.93 -4.99 -0.17
C LYS A 119 -13.82 -5.27 0.84
N ALA A 120 -12.63 -4.69 0.65
CA ALA A 120 -11.54 -4.86 1.58
C ALA A 120 -11.80 -4.11 2.89
N HIS A 121 -11.69 -4.80 4.01
CA HIS A 121 -11.74 -4.19 5.32
C HIS A 121 -10.33 -3.78 5.75
N VAL A 122 -10.00 -2.53 5.49
CA VAL A 122 -8.68 -1.95 5.75
C VAL A 122 -8.61 -1.43 7.19
N VAL A 123 -7.62 -1.90 7.94
CA VAL A 123 -7.33 -1.47 9.31
C VAL A 123 -5.99 -0.74 9.32
N THR A 124 -5.96 0.49 9.80
CA THR A 124 -4.73 1.28 9.89
C THR A 124 -4.48 1.74 11.32
N SER A 125 -3.25 1.60 11.79
CA SER A 125 -2.76 2.33 12.95
C SER A 125 -1.39 2.89 12.60
N MET A 126 -1.35 4.18 12.25
CA MET A 126 -0.10 4.86 11.96
C MET A 126 0.48 5.37 13.27
N GLU A 127 1.78 5.11 13.48
CA GLU A 127 2.49 5.78 14.56
C GLU A 127 2.57 7.28 14.23
N ASN A 128 1.82 8.09 14.98
CA ASN A 128 2.09 9.52 15.07
C ASN A 128 3.43 9.67 15.79
N TYR A 129 4.53 9.84 15.06
CA TYR A 129 5.79 10.24 15.68
C TYR A 129 5.64 11.71 16.12
N ILE A 130 5.37 11.89 17.42
CA ILE A 130 5.98 13.01 18.14
C ILE A 130 7.47 12.69 18.13
N LEU A 131 8.23 13.39 17.28
CA LEU A 131 9.69 13.33 17.31
C LEU A 131 10.16 13.74 18.74
N PRO A 132 11.19 13.11 19.31
CA PRO A 132 11.87 13.67 20.48
C PRO A 132 12.47 15.04 20.19
#